data_AF-A0A0R1SGJ6-F1
#
_entry.id   AF-A0A0R1SGJ6-F1
#
_cell.length_a   1.000
_cell.length_b   1.000
_cell.length_c   1.000
_cell.angle_alpha   90.00
_cell.angle_beta   90.00
_cell.angle_gamma   90.00
#
_symmetry.space_group_name_H-M   'P 1'
#
loop_
_entity.id
_entity.type
_entity.pdbx_description
1 polymer ?
#
loop_
_entity_poly.entity_id
_entity_poly.type
_entity_poly.pdbx_seq_one_letter_code
_entity_poly.pdbx_strand_id
1 'polypeptide(L)'
;MQIDISEMYFLLTETNDNGSAIMRNMRKRAYLTVSSLFDLQLSNVIVRHDKTLIVNQPLPTDFSFFNVIAEVVEDRRGKSFKHILRHLVLNRKINRTIYEGIGQQLLFQNKTTQTMAHGLLRRHISFSPKQPAVDSVITEIHHELLASHSHPSLKIVALVALLNRSHVLRNHFSKSEQAQLTKRLKQLQQQSEYTEFFEFAKWIDDFITAMIVAASSSHG
;
A
#
# COMPACT_ATOMS: atom_id res chain seq x y z
N MET A 1 7.36 -14.67 5.75
CA MET A 1 6.56 -13.44 5.56
C MET A 1 6.25 -13.32 4.08
N GLN A 2 5.02 -12.96 3.73
CA GLN A 2 4.61 -12.73 2.35
C GLN A 2 4.08 -11.29 2.27
N ILE A 3 4.46 -10.54 1.24
CA ILE A 3 4.20 -9.09 1.13
C ILE A 3 3.26 -8.77 -0.02
N ASP A 4 2.15 -9.49 -0.06
CA ASP A 4 1.30 -9.49 -1.24
C ASP A 4 0.58 -8.16 -1.48
N ILE A 5 0.15 -7.46 -0.41
CA ILE A 5 -0.69 -6.27 -0.59
C ILE A 5 0.15 -5.13 -1.16
N SER A 6 1.36 -4.92 -0.65
CA SER A 6 2.25 -3.87 -1.13
C SER A 6 2.80 -4.16 -2.52
N GLU A 7 3.13 -5.41 -2.84
CA GLU A 7 3.49 -5.84 -4.19
C GLU A 7 2.34 -5.65 -5.19
N MET A 8 1.14 -6.13 -4.87
CA MET A 8 -0.04 -5.98 -5.74
C MET A 8 -0.43 -4.51 -5.93
N TYR A 9 -0.38 -3.71 -4.86
CA TYR A 9 -0.60 -2.27 -4.95
C TYR A 9 0.44 -1.60 -5.86
N PHE A 10 1.71 -2.00 -5.76
CA PHE A 10 2.79 -1.49 -6.60
C PHE A 10 2.51 -1.78 -8.08
N LEU A 11 2.23 -3.05 -8.41
CA LEU A 11 1.97 -3.49 -9.78
C LEU A 11 0.81 -2.75 -10.44
N LEU A 12 -0.26 -2.47 -9.69
CA LEU A 12 -1.42 -1.73 -10.21
C LEU A 12 -1.23 -0.21 -10.20
N THR A 13 -0.27 0.34 -9.45
CA THR A 13 -0.15 1.80 -9.28
C THR A 13 0.96 2.43 -10.12
N GLU A 14 2.04 1.68 -10.34
CA GLU A 14 3.12 2.09 -11.23
C GLU A 14 2.72 2.07 -12.70
N THR A 15 3.41 2.87 -13.50
CA THR A 15 3.19 2.96 -14.95
C THR A 15 4.50 2.81 -15.70
N ASN A 16 4.41 2.53 -17.00
CA ASN A 16 5.58 2.42 -17.88
C ASN A 16 6.08 3.78 -18.39
N ASP A 17 5.66 4.88 -17.75
CA ASP A 17 6.04 6.24 -18.12
C ASP A 17 7.43 6.64 -17.60
N ASN A 18 7.88 7.84 -17.98
CA ASN A 18 9.13 8.43 -17.47
C ASN A 18 9.06 8.68 -15.95
N GLY A 19 9.53 7.70 -15.19
CA GLY A 19 9.71 7.73 -13.75
C GLY A 19 8.50 7.26 -12.94
N SER A 20 8.77 6.92 -11.68
CA SER A 20 7.79 6.31 -10.76
C SER A 20 6.53 7.16 -10.58
N ALA A 21 5.37 6.59 -10.92
CA ALA A 21 4.06 7.19 -10.67
C ALA A 21 3.75 7.25 -9.17
N ILE A 22 4.22 6.27 -8.39
CA ILE A 22 4.09 6.28 -6.92
C ILE A 22 4.89 7.44 -6.34
N MET A 23 6.19 7.53 -6.61
CA MET A 23 7.07 8.51 -5.97
C MET A 23 6.77 9.97 -6.34
N ARG A 24 6.14 10.21 -7.50
CA ARG A 24 5.69 11.54 -7.95
C ARG A 24 4.41 12.00 -7.27
N ASN A 25 3.57 11.10 -6.75
CA ASN A 25 2.26 11.45 -6.20
C ASN A 25 2.16 11.13 -4.70
N MET A 26 1.97 12.15 -3.86
CA MET A 26 1.91 11.99 -2.40
C MET A 26 0.84 10.98 -1.94
N ARG A 27 -0.34 10.98 -2.56
CA ARG A 27 -1.41 10.03 -2.22
C ARG A 27 -0.97 8.60 -2.53
N LYS A 28 -0.44 8.34 -3.73
CA LYS A 28 0.06 7.02 -4.11
C LYS A 28 1.20 6.54 -3.19
N ARG A 29 2.15 7.41 -2.83
CA ARG A 29 3.21 7.06 -1.86
C ARG A 29 2.66 6.71 -0.48
N ALA A 30 1.70 7.50 0.01
CA ALA A 30 1.07 7.26 1.30
C ALA A 30 0.42 5.87 1.32
N TYR A 31 -0.30 5.54 0.26
CA TYR A 31 -0.98 4.25 0.14
C TYR A 31 -0.03 3.06 -0.09
N LEU A 32 1.15 3.24 -0.71
CA LEU A 32 2.20 2.21 -0.71
C LEU A 32 2.78 1.97 0.69
N THR A 33 2.92 3.03 1.49
CA THR A 33 3.39 2.90 2.88
C THR A 33 2.35 2.17 3.73
N VAL A 34 1.06 2.46 3.52
CA VAL A 34 -0.04 1.79 4.21
C VAL A 34 -0.17 0.32 3.80
N SER A 35 -0.05 -0.01 2.51
CA SER A 35 -0.07 -1.42 2.08
C SER A 35 1.07 -2.21 2.74
N SER A 36 2.25 -1.59 2.88
CA SER A 36 3.37 -2.17 3.62
C SER A 36 3.05 -2.40 5.10
N LEU A 37 2.37 -1.45 5.76
CA LEU A 37 1.91 -1.64 7.14
C LEU A 37 0.91 -2.80 7.27
N PHE A 38 0.02 -2.98 6.30
CA PHE A 38 -0.89 -4.13 6.28
C PHE A 38 -0.14 -5.45 6.14
N ASP A 39 0.84 -5.54 5.24
CA ASP A 39 1.67 -6.75 5.09
C ASP A 39 2.40 -7.10 6.40
N LEU A 40 2.98 -6.10 7.07
CA LEU A 40 3.67 -6.27 8.35
C LEU A 40 2.71 -6.69 9.48
N GLN A 41 1.51 -6.12 9.50
CA GLN A 41 0.49 -6.43 10.52
C GLN A 41 -0.07 -7.85 10.32
N LEU A 42 -0.43 -8.22 9.09
CA LEU A 42 -0.90 -9.58 8.78
C LEU A 42 0.19 -10.64 9.02
N SER A 43 1.45 -10.25 8.90
CA SER A 43 2.60 -11.09 9.22
C SER A 43 3.01 -11.03 10.70
N ASN A 44 2.23 -10.37 11.56
CA ASN A 44 2.47 -10.23 13.00
C ASN A 44 3.84 -9.61 13.37
N VAL A 45 4.47 -8.87 12.44
CA VAL A 45 5.75 -8.16 12.65
C VAL A 45 5.52 -6.90 13.47
N ILE A 46 4.46 -6.16 13.13
CA ILE A 46 3.96 -5.05 13.93
C ILE A 46 2.57 -5.39 14.42
N VAL A 47 2.27 -5.02 15.65
CA VAL A 47 0.93 -5.18 16.22
C VAL A 47 0.47 -3.87 16.82
N ARG A 48 -0.84 -3.65 16.77
CA ARG A 48 -1.46 -2.54 17.47
C ARG A 48 -1.57 -2.89 18.94
N HIS A 49 -1.06 -2.01 19.80
CA HIS A 49 -1.22 -2.10 21.24
C HIS A 49 -1.82 -0.77 21.72
N ASP A 50 -3.06 -0.80 22.20
CA ASP A 50 -3.85 0.39 22.54
C ASP A 50 -3.90 1.44 21.40
N LYS A 51 -3.24 2.59 21.64
CA LYS A 51 -3.16 3.74 20.75
C LYS A 51 -1.82 3.80 20.01
N THR A 52 -0.95 2.79 20.11
CA THR A 52 0.38 2.76 19.50
C THR A 52 0.61 1.50 18.65
N LEU A 53 1.77 1.42 18.02
CA LEU A 53 2.29 0.22 17.38
C LEU A 53 3.51 -0.26 18.16
N ILE A 54 3.70 -1.57 18.21
CA ILE A 54 4.92 -2.20 18.74
C ILE A 54 5.47 -3.17 17.70
N VAL A 55 6.79 -3.35 17.68
CA VAL A 55 7.44 -4.41 16.92
C VAL A 55 7.33 -5.69 17.75
N ASN A 56 6.67 -6.71 17.20
CA ASN A 56 6.39 -7.96 17.89
C ASN A 56 7.44 -9.05 17.57
N GLN A 57 8.04 -8.99 16.38
CA GLN A 57 9.10 -9.90 15.97
C GLN A 57 10.03 -9.25 14.93
N PRO A 58 11.29 -9.69 14.81
CA PRO A 58 12.20 -9.17 13.81
C PRO A 58 11.75 -9.49 12.38
N LEU A 59 12.15 -8.64 11.44
CA LEU A 59 11.94 -8.87 10.02
C LEU A 59 12.90 -9.96 9.49
N PRO A 60 12.43 -10.88 8.62
CA PRO A 60 13.33 -11.75 7.88
C PRO A 60 14.28 -10.94 6.99
N THR A 61 15.49 -11.46 6.76
CA THR A 61 16.55 -10.79 5.98
C THR A 61 16.09 -10.31 4.60
N ASP A 62 15.29 -11.14 3.91
CA ASP A 62 14.76 -10.86 2.56
C ASP A 62 13.81 -9.65 2.53
N PHE A 63 13.32 -9.20 3.69
CA PHE A 63 12.44 -8.04 3.85
C PHE A 63 13.05 -6.92 4.70
N SER A 64 14.37 -6.91 4.85
CA SER A 64 15.12 -5.91 5.61
C SER A 64 14.87 -4.46 5.16
N PHE A 65 14.40 -4.24 3.93
CA PHE A 65 13.99 -2.91 3.48
C PHE A 65 12.79 -2.34 4.25
N PHE A 66 12.03 -3.16 4.97
CA PHE A 66 11.01 -2.70 5.92
C PHE A 66 11.55 -2.34 7.31
N ASN A 67 12.86 -2.51 7.58
CA ASN A 67 13.45 -2.09 8.85
C ASN A 67 13.21 -0.60 9.13
N VAL A 68 13.17 0.24 8.10
CA VAL A 68 12.83 1.66 8.24
C VAL A 68 11.45 1.91 8.87
N ILE A 69 10.51 0.96 8.76
CA ILE A 69 9.22 1.01 9.45
C ILE A 69 9.38 0.59 10.90
N ALA A 70 10.04 -0.55 11.15
CA ALA A 70 10.28 -1.06 12.50
C ALA A 70 11.08 -0.07 13.36
N GLU A 71 12.14 0.52 12.81
CA GLU A 71 12.94 1.58 13.42
C GLU A 71 12.08 2.79 13.81
N VAL A 72 11.17 3.24 12.93
CA VAL A 72 10.26 4.35 13.26
C VAL A 72 9.26 3.98 14.35
N VAL A 73 8.78 2.74 14.38
CA VAL A 73 7.90 2.25 15.45
C VAL A 73 8.66 2.26 16.78
N GLU A 74 9.91 1.78 16.79
CA GLU A 74 10.75 1.72 17.98
C GLU A 74 11.22 3.11 18.47
N ASP A 75 11.74 3.96 17.59
CA ASP A 75 12.15 5.33 17.90
C ASP A 75 10.99 6.19 18.43
N ARG A 76 9.76 5.79 18.10
CA ARG A 76 8.53 6.47 18.50
C ARG A 76 7.69 5.62 19.45
N ARG A 77 8.31 4.69 20.18
CA ARG A 77 7.65 3.89 21.20
C ARG A 77 6.86 4.78 22.16
N GLY A 78 5.61 4.42 22.43
CA GLY A 78 4.68 5.19 23.26
C GLY A 78 4.03 6.40 22.57
N LYS A 79 4.40 6.75 21.34
CA LYS A 79 3.65 7.75 20.55
C LYS A 79 2.39 7.12 19.96
N SER A 80 1.39 7.96 19.72
CA SER A 80 0.16 7.49 19.09
C SER A 80 0.42 6.99 17.67
N PHE A 81 -0.39 6.03 17.22
CA PHE A 81 -0.36 5.50 15.87
C PHE A 81 -0.45 6.62 14.82
N LYS A 82 -1.21 7.69 15.11
CA LYS A 82 -1.30 8.90 14.26
C LYS A 82 0.03 9.58 14.05
N HIS A 83 0.83 9.65 15.11
CA HIS A 83 2.14 10.28 15.07
C HIS A 83 3.16 9.41 14.30
N ILE A 84 3.12 8.09 14.50
CA ILE A 84 3.94 7.12 13.75
C ILE A 84 3.60 7.19 12.26
N LEU A 85 2.32 7.04 11.91
CA LEU A 85 1.85 7.06 10.53
C LEU A 85 2.16 8.38 9.83
N ARG A 86 2.03 9.52 10.51
CA ARG A 86 2.45 10.82 9.98
C ARG A 86 3.89 10.79 9.51
N HIS A 87 4.77 10.28 10.36
CA HIS A 87 6.20 10.27 10.10
C HIS A 87 6.52 9.36 8.91
N LEU A 88 5.95 8.16 8.90
CA LEU A 88 6.12 7.21 7.79
C LEU A 88 5.66 7.78 6.45
N VAL A 89 4.46 8.38 6.40
CA VAL A 89 3.87 8.88 5.15
C VAL A 89 4.56 10.15 4.63
N LEU A 90 5.01 11.04 5.51
CA LEU A 90 5.65 12.31 5.11
C LEU A 90 7.15 12.16 4.80
N ASN A 91 7.81 11.13 5.34
CA ASN A 91 9.24 10.97 5.16
C ASN A 91 9.57 10.35 3.78
N ARG A 92 9.99 11.21 2.84
CA ARG A 92 10.32 10.80 1.47
C ARG A 92 11.46 9.78 1.39
N LYS A 93 12.41 9.80 2.32
CA LYS A 93 13.50 8.81 2.34
C LYS A 93 12.97 7.43 2.70
N ILE A 94 12.12 7.33 3.73
CA ILE A 94 11.45 6.09 4.12
C ILE A 94 10.62 5.55 2.94
N ASN A 95 9.79 6.40 2.32
CA ASN A 95 8.98 5.95 1.18
C ASN A 95 9.85 5.46 0.01
N ARG A 96 11.00 6.08 -0.21
CA ARG A 96 11.94 5.67 -1.27
C ARG A 96 12.54 4.31 -0.97
N THR A 97 12.98 4.06 0.27
CA THR A 97 13.51 2.76 0.70
C THR A 97 12.47 1.66 0.52
N ILE A 98 11.23 1.90 0.96
CA ILE A 98 10.11 0.96 0.77
C ILE A 98 9.86 0.69 -0.71
N TYR A 99 9.77 1.75 -1.53
CA TYR A 99 9.55 1.66 -2.97
C TYR A 99 10.63 0.83 -3.67
N GLU A 100 11.90 1.11 -3.38
CA GLU A 100 13.02 0.40 -3.99
C GLU A 100 13.09 -1.06 -3.54
N GLY A 101 12.84 -1.34 -2.26
CA GLY A 101 12.80 -2.71 -1.74
C GLY A 101 11.74 -3.59 -2.40
N ILE A 102 10.49 -3.10 -2.46
CA ILE A 102 9.39 -3.80 -3.15
C ILE A 102 9.69 -3.95 -4.65
N GLY A 103 10.21 -2.89 -5.28
CA GLY A 103 10.58 -2.92 -6.70
C GLY A 103 11.66 -3.95 -7.02
N GLN A 104 12.69 -4.07 -6.18
CA GLN A 104 13.75 -5.07 -6.32
C GLN A 104 13.22 -6.49 -6.09
N GLN A 105 12.32 -6.68 -5.13
CA GLN A 105 11.69 -7.97 -4.90
C GLN A 105 10.85 -8.41 -6.12
N LEU A 106 10.05 -7.51 -6.68
CA LEU A 106 9.29 -7.76 -7.90
C LEU A 106 10.20 -7.99 -9.12
N LEU A 107 11.36 -7.34 -9.18
CA LEU A 107 12.35 -7.56 -10.23
C LEU A 107 12.94 -8.98 -10.14
N PHE A 108 13.31 -9.41 -8.93
CA PHE A 108 13.79 -10.77 -8.66
C PHE A 108 12.75 -11.83 -9.04
N GLN A 109 11.47 -11.56 -8.78
CA GLN A 109 10.34 -12.41 -9.19
C GLN A 109 9.99 -12.29 -10.70
N ASN A 110 10.77 -11.53 -11.48
CA ASN A 110 10.55 -11.29 -12.91
C ASN A 110 9.21 -10.61 -13.25
N LYS A 111 8.59 -9.91 -12.29
CA LYS A 111 7.29 -9.21 -12.42
C LYS A 111 7.42 -7.74 -12.84
N THR A 112 8.59 -7.15 -12.67
CA THR A 112 8.91 -5.79 -13.14
C THR A 112 10.16 -5.80 -14.02
N THR A 113 10.41 -4.69 -14.70
CA THR A 113 11.72 -4.35 -15.27
C THR A 113 12.28 -3.13 -14.56
N GLN A 114 13.60 -3.04 -14.45
CA GLN A 114 14.25 -1.85 -13.90
C GLN A 114 14.47 -0.82 -15.00
N THR A 115 14.04 0.42 -14.75
CA THR A 115 14.28 1.56 -15.63
C THR A 115 15.07 2.62 -14.89
N MET A 116 15.89 3.38 -15.62
CA MET A 116 16.57 4.55 -15.08
C MET A 116 15.77 5.79 -15.47
N ALA A 117 15.15 6.44 -14.48
CA ALA A 117 14.53 7.73 -14.70
C ALA A 117 15.62 8.81 -14.77
N HIS A 118 15.68 9.52 -15.91
CA HIS A 118 16.53 10.69 -16.07
C HIS A 118 15.84 11.91 -15.46
N GLY A 119 16.30 12.34 -14.29
CA GLY A 119 16.01 13.68 -13.77
C GLY A 119 17.09 14.69 -14.21
N LEU A 120 16.77 15.98 -14.17
CA LEU A 120 17.69 17.09 -14.50
C LEU A 120 18.99 17.09 -13.68
N LEU A 121 19.01 16.48 -12.48
CA LEU A 121 20.17 16.53 -11.57
C LEU A 121 20.58 15.18 -10.95
N ARG A 122 19.72 14.15 -10.97
CA ARG A 122 20.04 12.81 -10.42
C ARG A 122 19.33 11.71 -11.18
N ARG A 123 20.03 10.57 -11.34
CA ARG A 123 19.45 9.32 -11.82
C ARG A 123 18.69 8.67 -10.67
N HIS A 124 17.45 8.28 -10.92
CA HIS A 124 16.65 7.55 -9.95
C HIS A 124 16.21 6.23 -10.57
N ILE A 125 16.39 5.14 -9.81
CA ILE A 125 15.85 3.84 -10.17
C ILE A 125 14.32 3.94 -10.15
N SER A 126 13.69 3.41 -11.18
CA SER A 126 12.25 3.14 -11.24
C SER A 126 12.02 1.71 -11.71
N PHE A 127 10.81 1.21 -11.49
CA PHE A 127 10.40 -0.11 -11.91
C PHE A 127 9.11 -0.01 -12.71
N SER A 128 9.05 -0.77 -13.79
CA SER A 128 7.92 -0.83 -14.72
C SER A 128 7.27 -2.21 -14.61
N PRO A 129 6.00 -2.30 -14.18
CA PRO A 129 5.29 -3.57 -14.09
C PRO A 129 5.18 -4.25 -15.46
N LYS A 130 5.39 -5.57 -15.50
CA LYS A 130 5.10 -6.36 -16.68
C LYS A 130 3.61 -6.66 -16.75
N GLN A 131 3.04 -6.59 -17.94
CA GLN A 131 1.61 -6.79 -18.15
C GLN A 131 1.08 -8.12 -17.57
N PRO A 132 1.76 -9.27 -17.71
CA PRO A 132 1.28 -10.52 -17.11
C PRO A 132 1.15 -10.47 -15.58
N ALA A 133 2.03 -9.72 -14.90
CA ALA A 133 1.96 -9.55 -13.45
C ALA A 133 0.78 -8.65 -13.06
N VAL A 134 0.51 -7.60 -13.83
CA VAL A 134 -0.67 -6.74 -13.66
C VAL A 134 -1.95 -7.53 -13.86
N ASP A 135 -2.05 -8.28 -14.96
CA ASP A 135 -3.22 -9.08 -15.32
C ASP A 135 -3.53 -10.12 -14.25
N SER A 136 -2.49 -10.78 -13.71
CA SER A 136 -2.64 -11.75 -12.61
C SER A 136 -3.34 -11.15 -11.39
N VAL A 137 -2.98 -9.91 -10.99
CA VAL A 137 -3.61 -9.23 -9.85
C VAL A 137 -5.06 -8.86 -10.17
N ILE A 138 -5.33 -8.39 -11.39
CA ILE A 138 -6.70 -8.07 -11.83
C ILE A 138 -7.58 -9.33 -11.82
N THR A 139 -7.07 -10.44 -12.34
CA THR A 139 -7.76 -11.74 -12.30
C THR A 139 -8.05 -12.19 -10.88
N GLU A 140 -7.10 -12.02 -9.95
CA GLU A 140 -7.29 -12.39 -8.54
C GLU A 140 -8.39 -11.53 -7.87
N ILE A 141 -8.41 -10.22 -8.14
CA ILE A 141 -9.48 -9.32 -7.68
C ILE A 141 -10.85 -9.76 -8.24
N HIS A 142 -10.92 -10.08 -9.54
CA HIS A 142 -12.16 -10.57 -10.16
C HIS A 142 -12.62 -11.87 -9.52
N HIS A 143 -11.71 -12.81 -9.34
CA HIS A 143 -11.99 -14.09 -8.72
C HIS A 143 -12.53 -13.90 -7.30
N GLU A 144 -11.82 -13.19 -6.42
CA GLU A 144 -12.22 -13.13 -5.01
C GLU A 144 -13.41 -12.19 -4.72
N LEU A 145 -13.54 -11.07 -5.42
CA LEU A 145 -14.53 -10.03 -5.07
C LEU A 145 -15.69 -9.90 -6.03
N LEU A 146 -15.55 -10.33 -7.29
CA LEU A 146 -16.63 -10.22 -8.29
C LEU A 146 -17.26 -11.56 -8.64
N ALA A 147 -16.51 -12.67 -8.58
CA ALA A 147 -17.13 -13.97 -8.59
C ALA A 147 -17.89 -14.22 -7.27
N SER A 148 -18.83 -15.16 -7.28
CA SER A 148 -19.76 -15.43 -6.16
C SER A 148 -19.10 -16.06 -4.92
N HIS A 149 -17.82 -15.74 -4.64
CA HIS A 149 -17.11 -16.17 -3.45
C HIS A 149 -17.69 -15.53 -2.20
N SER A 150 -18.06 -16.36 -1.24
CA SER A 150 -18.67 -15.90 0.02
C SER A 150 -17.65 -15.21 0.94
N HIS A 151 -16.40 -15.68 0.98
CA HIS A 151 -15.35 -15.26 1.93
C HIS A 151 -14.05 -14.90 1.19
N PRO A 152 -13.92 -13.67 0.67
CA PRO A 152 -12.66 -13.18 0.09
C PRO A 152 -11.57 -13.03 1.16
N SER A 153 -10.31 -13.18 0.76
CA SER A 153 -9.17 -13.00 1.65
C SER A 153 -9.04 -11.55 2.14
N LEU A 154 -8.55 -11.36 3.37
CA LEU A 154 -8.23 -10.04 3.91
C LEU A 154 -7.24 -9.28 3.02
N LYS A 155 -6.32 -9.99 2.37
CA LYS A 155 -5.37 -9.44 1.39
C LYS A 155 -6.08 -8.71 0.25
N ILE A 156 -7.00 -9.38 -0.45
CA ILE A 156 -7.67 -8.77 -1.61
C ILE A 156 -8.68 -7.70 -1.19
N VAL A 157 -9.36 -7.89 -0.05
CA VAL A 157 -10.19 -6.85 0.55
C VAL A 157 -9.36 -5.59 0.85
N ALA A 158 -8.18 -5.75 1.44
CA ALA A 158 -7.26 -4.67 1.73
C ALA A 158 -6.76 -3.95 0.47
N LEU A 159 -6.30 -4.73 -0.51
CA LEU A 159 -5.84 -4.19 -1.78
C LEU A 159 -6.92 -3.32 -2.45
N VAL A 160 -8.14 -3.83 -2.62
CA VAL A 160 -9.21 -3.08 -3.31
C VAL A 160 -9.66 -1.87 -2.50
N ALA A 161 -9.70 -1.95 -1.16
CA ALA A 161 -9.96 -0.79 -0.32
C ALA A 161 -8.90 0.31 -0.54
N LEU A 162 -7.61 -0.05 -0.58
CA LEU A 162 -6.50 0.89 -0.80
C LEU A 162 -6.56 1.50 -2.21
N LEU A 163 -6.77 0.69 -3.25
CA LEU A 163 -6.88 1.14 -4.64
C LEU A 163 -8.05 2.11 -4.84
N ASN A 164 -9.16 1.89 -4.14
CA ASN A 164 -10.32 2.78 -4.19
C ASN A 164 -9.97 4.16 -3.63
N ARG A 165 -9.34 4.19 -2.45
CA ARG A 165 -8.96 5.44 -1.75
C ARG A 165 -7.77 6.17 -2.38
N SER A 166 -6.89 5.44 -3.07
CA SER A 166 -5.81 6.02 -3.85
C SER A 166 -6.22 6.42 -5.27
N HIS A 167 -7.48 6.21 -5.65
CA HIS A 167 -8.05 6.47 -6.98
C HIS A 167 -7.34 5.70 -8.12
N VAL A 168 -6.86 4.50 -7.83
CA VAL A 168 -6.16 3.64 -8.82
C VAL A 168 -7.13 2.67 -9.49
N LEU A 169 -8.26 2.31 -8.86
CA LEU A 169 -9.24 1.39 -9.48
C LEU A 169 -9.69 1.82 -10.88
N ARG A 170 -9.87 3.13 -11.11
CA ARG A 170 -10.31 3.67 -12.40
C ARG A 170 -9.36 3.40 -13.57
N ASN A 171 -8.11 3.04 -13.28
CA ASN A 171 -7.11 2.77 -14.30
C ASN A 171 -7.24 1.34 -14.86
N HIS A 172 -7.86 0.43 -14.10
CA HIS A 172 -7.89 -1.01 -14.40
C HIS A 172 -9.29 -1.58 -14.54
N PHE A 173 -10.29 -0.92 -13.96
CA PHE A 173 -11.67 -1.42 -13.92
C PHE A 173 -12.64 -0.42 -14.54
N SER A 174 -13.64 -0.92 -15.26
CA SER A 174 -14.74 -0.11 -15.79
C SER A 174 -15.55 0.55 -14.67
N LYS A 175 -16.34 1.58 -15.00
CA LYS A 175 -17.22 2.24 -14.01
C LYS A 175 -18.19 1.26 -13.35
N SER A 176 -18.68 0.27 -14.10
CA SER A 176 -19.57 -0.78 -13.59
C SER A 176 -18.84 -1.66 -12.57
N GLU A 177 -17.64 -2.15 -12.91
CA GLU A 177 -16.83 -2.99 -12.01
C GLU A 177 -16.42 -2.22 -10.76
N GLN A 178 -16.04 -0.94 -10.88
CA GLN A 178 -15.75 -0.09 -9.73
C GLN A 178 -16.93 0.02 -8.77
N ALA A 179 -18.16 0.16 -9.30
CA ALA A 179 -19.37 0.20 -8.50
C ALA A 179 -19.64 -1.16 -7.81
N GLN A 180 -19.41 -2.27 -8.52
CA GLN A 180 -19.56 -3.62 -7.97
C GLN A 180 -18.55 -3.89 -6.85
N LEU A 181 -17.26 -3.60 -7.07
CA LEU A 181 -16.20 -3.72 -6.06
C LEU A 181 -16.51 -2.86 -4.82
N THR A 182 -16.93 -1.61 -5.02
CA THR A 182 -17.32 -0.72 -3.91
C THR A 182 -18.52 -1.25 -3.14
N LYS A 183 -19.53 -1.78 -3.85
CA LYS A 183 -20.70 -2.42 -3.23
C LYS A 183 -20.27 -3.66 -2.42
N ARG A 184 -19.37 -4.48 -2.98
CA ARG A 184 -18.84 -5.68 -2.30
C ARG A 184 -18.10 -5.30 -1.02
N LEU A 185 -17.22 -4.30 -1.05
CA LEU A 185 -16.53 -3.81 0.16
C LEU A 185 -17.51 -3.34 1.23
N LYS A 186 -18.59 -2.63 0.86
CA LYS A 186 -19.63 -2.19 1.80
C LYS A 186 -20.38 -3.36 2.44
N GLN A 187 -20.61 -4.45 1.70
CA GLN A 187 -21.24 -5.67 2.23
C GLN A 187 -20.32 -6.37 3.22
N LEU A 188 -19.03 -6.51 2.89
CA LEU A 188 -18.03 -7.14 3.75
C LEU A 188 -17.81 -6.35 5.04
N GLN A 189 -17.95 -5.02 5.00
CA GLN A 189 -17.87 -4.17 6.20
C GLN A 189 -18.95 -4.50 7.25
N GLN A 190 -20.07 -5.13 6.86
CA GLN A 190 -21.13 -5.56 7.78
C GLN A 190 -20.87 -6.94 8.39
N GLN A 191 -19.80 -7.63 7.97
CA GLN A 191 -19.43 -8.95 8.47
C GLN A 191 -18.38 -8.80 9.58
N SER A 192 -18.58 -9.52 10.68
CA SER A 192 -17.74 -9.43 11.89
C SER A 192 -16.27 -9.74 11.60
N GLU A 193 -16.00 -10.69 10.70
CA GLU A 193 -14.65 -11.10 10.29
C GLU A 193 -13.80 -9.93 9.74
N TYR A 194 -14.41 -8.94 9.09
CA TYR A 194 -13.70 -7.83 8.46
C TYR A 194 -13.78 -6.52 9.25
N THR A 195 -14.49 -6.50 10.38
CA THR A 195 -14.81 -5.27 11.11
C THR A 195 -13.55 -4.55 11.57
N GLU A 196 -12.64 -5.26 12.24
CA GLU A 196 -11.39 -4.69 12.75
C GLU A 196 -10.52 -4.13 11.61
N PHE A 197 -10.45 -4.84 10.49
CA PHE A 197 -9.75 -4.40 9.29
C PHE A 197 -10.33 -3.08 8.76
N PHE A 198 -11.65 -3.01 8.58
CA PHE A 198 -12.29 -1.81 8.01
C PHE A 198 -12.22 -0.60 8.95
N GLU A 199 -12.28 -0.79 10.26
CA GLU A 199 -12.06 0.29 11.23
C GLU A 199 -10.65 0.86 11.11
N PHE A 200 -9.65 -0.01 11.02
CA PHE A 200 -8.26 0.41 10.85
C PHE A 200 -8.03 1.12 9.50
N ALA A 201 -8.52 0.53 8.40
CA ALA A 201 -8.42 1.11 7.07
C ALA A 201 -9.11 2.48 6.98
N LYS A 202 -10.31 2.63 7.57
CA LYS A 202 -11.04 3.90 7.61
C LYS A 202 -10.25 4.96 8.37
N TRP A 203 -9.73 4.63 9.54
CA TRP A 203 -8.97 5.58 10.35
C TRP A 203 -7.71 6.07 9.61
N ILE A 204 -7.03 5.17 8.90
CA ILE A 204 -5.85 5.52 8.09
C ILE A 204 -6.23 6.45 6.94
N ASP A 205 -7.32 6.17 6.23
CA ASP A 205 -7.80 7.00 5.11
C ASP A 205 -8.20 8.40 5.57
N ASP A 206 -8.95 8.51 6.67
CA ASP A 206 -9.33 9.80 7.25
C ASP A 206 -8.08 10.62 7.60
N PHE A 207 -7.04 9.95 8.14
CA PHE A 207 -5.78 10.58 8.47
C PHE A 207 -4.98 11.04 7.25
N ILE A 208 -4.82 10.19 6.23
CA ILE A 208 -4.11 10.51 4.98
C ILE A 208 -4.82 11.65 4.25
N THR A 209 -6.15 11.59 4.16
CA THR A 209 -6.95 12.64 3.52
C THR A 209 -6.77 13.97 4.22
N ALA A 210 -6.83 14.01 5.56
CA ALA A 210 -6.58 15.23 6.33
C ALA A 210 -5.17 15.79 6.08
N MET A 211 -4.14 14.93 6.01
CA MET A 211 -2.78 15.36 5.71
C MET A 211 -2.62 15.92 4.29
N ILE A 212 -3.21 15.28 3.29
CA ILE A 212 -3.17 15.74 1.90
C ILE A 212 -3.85 17.11 1.79
N VAL A 213 -5.03 17.26 2.38
CA VAL A 213 -5.75 18.54 2.41
C VAL A 213 -4.91 19.63 3.09
N ALA A 214 -4.33 19.34 4.25
CA ALA A 214 -3.49 20.30 4.98
C ALA A 214 -2.25 20.75 4.17
N ALA A 215 -1.61 19.83 3.46
CA ALA A 215 -0.45 20.12 2.60
C ALA A 215 -0.84 20.94 1.35
N SER A 216 -2.06 20.73 0.83
CA SER A 216 -2.61 21.51 -0.28
C SER A 216 -3.03 22.92 0.15
N SER A 217 -3.54 23.10 1.37
CA SER A 217 -3.94 24.40 1.90
C SER A 217 -2.76 25.29 2.34
N SER A 218 -1.58 24.73 2.59
CA SER A 218 -0.38 25.50 2.97
C SER A 218 0.39 26.07 1.77
N HIS A 219 -0.09 25.83 0.55
CA HIS A 219 0.47 26.34 -0.71
C HIS A 219 -0.52 27.26 -1.45
N GLY A 220 -1.55 27.75 -0.75
CA GLY A 220 -2.56 28.70 -1.25
C GLY A 220 -2.46 30.06 -0.59
#